data_AF-A0A1W9V4X9-F1
#
_entry.id   AF-A0A1W9V4X9-F1
#
_cell.length_a   1.000
_cell.length_b   1.000
_cell.length_c   1.000
_cell.angle_alpha   90.00
_cell.angle_beta   90.00
_cell.angle_gamma   90.00
#
_symmetry.space_group_name_H-M   'P 1'
#
loop_
_entity.id
_entity.type
_entity.pdbx_description
1 polymer ?
#
loop_
_entity_poly.entity_id
_entity_poly.type
_entity_poly.pdbx_seq_one_letter_code
_entity_poly.pdbx_strand_id
1 'polypeptide(L)'
;SSTDKTHEVLKQLERKDSRIRVFHHEHNRGPIHARNSALEVARGRFIAFLDIDDNWLPEKLEMHIAFMKRTGAGLSYTAYKKFDDNNRVTSHI
;
A
#
# COMPACT_ATOMS: atom_id res chain seq x y z
N SER A 1 -16.13 -1.15 -6.53
CA SER A 1 -16.78 -2.08 -5.61
C SER A 1 -16.19 -3.44 -5.91
N SER A 2 -15.48 -4.02 -4.96
CA SER A 2 -15.12 -5.42 -5.07
C SER A 2 -16.42 -6.21 -4.93
N THR A 3 -16.72 -7.09 -5.88
CA THR A 3 -17.93 -7.93 -5.86
C THR A 3 -17.72 -9.22 -5.06
N ASP A 4 -16.60 -9.32 -4.33
CA ASP A 4 -16.18 -10.48 -3.56
C ASP A 4 -16.13 -10.20 -2.05
N LYS A 5 -15.58 -11.15 -1.29
CA LYS A 5 -15.43 -11.08 0.17
C LYS A 5 -14.34 -10.13 0.66
N THR A 6 -13.71 -9.33 -0.23
CA THR A 6 -12.62 -8.42 0.13
C THR A 6 -13.04 -7.46 1.23
N HIS A 7 -14.24 -6.88 1.16
CA HIS A 7 -14.71 -5.96 2.18
C HIS A 7 -14.82 -6.63 3.56
N GLU A 8 -15.35 -7.84 3.62
CA GLU A 8 -15.49 -8.60 4.87
C GLU A 8 -14.13 -8.92 5.49
N VAL A 9 -13.17 -9.39 4.67
CA VAL A 9 -11.81 -9.70 5.13
C VAL A 9 -11.11 -8.45 5.66
N LEU A 10 -11.22 -7.32 4.95
CA LEU A 10 -10.64 -6.05 5.39
C LEU A 10 -11.24 -5.57 6.72
N LYS A 11 -12.57 -5.68 6.90
CA LYS A 11 -13.23 -5.34 8.17
C LYS A 11 -12.82 -6.25 9.31
N GLN A 12 -12.52 -7.53 9.06
CA GLN A 12 -11.96 -8.42 10.07
C GLN A 12 -10.53 -8.01 10.46
N LEU A 13 -9.71 -7.59 9.49
CA LEU A 13 -8.35 -7.09 9.75
C LEU A 13 -8.38 -5.81 10.57
N GLU A 14 -9.24 -4.85 10.22
CA GLU A 14 -9.44 -3.61 11.01
C GLU A 14 -9.83 -3.90 12.46
N ARG A 15 -10.67 -4.93 12.72
CA ARG A 15 -11.04 -5.34 14.08
C ARG A 15 -9.87 -5.95 14.86
N LYS A 16 -8.91 -6.57 14.17
CA LYS A 16 -7.76 -7.24 14.78
C LYS A 16 -6.54 -6.34 14.95
N ASP A 17 -6.40 -5.34 14.09
CA ASP A 17 -5.26 -4.43 14.07
C ASP A 17 -5.71 -2.97 13.94
N SER A 18 -5.59 -2.24 15.05
CA SER A 18 -5.97 -0.82 15.14
C SER A 18 -5.19 0.11 14.20
N ARG A 19 -4.07 -0.34 13.61
CA ARG A 19 -3.31 0.41 12.61
C ARG A 19 -4.02 0.43 11.26
N ILE A 20 -4.90 -0.55 11.00
CA ILE A 20 -5.65 -0.68 9.76
C ILE A 20 -6.95 0.12 9.89
N ARG A 21 -7.25 0.95 8.89
CA ARG A 21 -8.50 1.71 8.78
C ARG A 21 -9.08 1.47 7.39
N VAL A 22 -10.32 0.98 7.31
CA VAL A 22 -10.95 0.57 6.05
C VAL A 22 -12.00 1.58 5.64
N PHE A 23 -11.83 2.15 4.45
CA PHE A 23 -12.78 3.06 3.82
C PHE A 23 -13.43 2.38 2.63
N HIS A 24 -14.76 2.46 2.55
CA HIS A 24 -15.52 1.86 1.46
C HIS A 24 -16.21 2.96 0.66
N HIS A 25 -16.08 2.90 -0.67
CA HIS A 25 -16.84 3.72 -1.59
C HIS A 25 -18.06 2.94 -2.08
N GLU A 26 -19.25 3.54 -1.97
CA GLU A 26 -20.49 2.95 -2.49
C GLU A 26 -20.39 2.60 -3.98
N HIS A 27 -19.64 3.41 -4.74
CA HIS A 27 -19.48 3.26 -6.18
C HIS A 27 -18.02 3.06 -6.55
N ASN A 28 -17.75 2.20 -7.54
CA ASN A 28 -16.40 2.09 -8.11
C ASN A 28 -16.06 3.38 -8.87
N ARG A 29 -15.04 4.10 -8.42
CA ARG A 29 -14.56 5.33 -9.06
C ARG A 29 -13.11 5.20 -9.56
N GLY A 30 -12.63 3.98 -9.65
CA GLY A 30 -11.28 3.65 -10.09
C GLY A 30 -10.19 3.91 -9.03
N PRO A 31 -8.95 3.46 -9.32
CA PRO A 31 -7.85 3.46 -8.36
C PRO A 31 -7.34 4.86 -8.01
N ILE A 32 -7.39 5.83 -8.94
CA ILE A 32 -6.97 7.21 -8.68
C ILE A 32 -7.86 7.84 -7.61
N HIS A 33 -9.18 7.67 -7.71
CA HIS A 33 -10.11 8.21 -6.72
C HIS A 33 -9.92 7.57 -5.33
N ALA A 34 -9.68 6.25 -5.31
CA ALA A 34 -9.38 5.54 -4.07
C ALA A 34 -8.10 6.07 -3.40
N ARG A 35 -7.02 6.30 -4.17
CA ARG A 35 -5.76 6.86 -3.66
C ARG A 35 -5.95 8.28 -3.13
N ASN A 36 -6.67 9.14 -3.84
CA ASN A 36 -6.95 10.51 -3.38
C ASN A 36 -7.75 10.52 -2.08
N SER A 37 -8.79 9.68 -1.99
CA SER A 37 -9.59 9.55 -0.77
C SER A 37 -8.75 9.04 0.42
N ALA A 38 -7.82 8.11 0.16
CA ALA A 38 -6.89 7.61 1.16
C ALA A 38 -5.91 8.70 1.63
N LEU A 39 -5.42 9.57 0.73
CA LEU A 39 -4.57 10.71 1.06
C LEU A 39 -5.26 11.71 1.98
N GLU A 40 -6.54 12.02 1.73
CA GLU A 40 -7.31 12.97 2.55
C GLU A 40 -7.44 12.53 4.02
N VAL A 41 -7.49 11.23 4.27
CA VAL A 41 -7.67 10.66 5.62
C VAL A 41 -6.37 10.14 6.25
N ALA A 42 -5.26 10.19 5.51
CA ALA A 42 -3.95 9.76 5.98
C ALA A 42 -3.45 10.71 7.09
N ARG A 43 -2.79 10.12 8.11
CA ARG A 43 -2.30 10.86 9.29
C ARG A 43 -0.79 10.75 9.48
N GLY A 44 -0.12 10.00 8.62
CA GLY A 44 1.32 9.79 8.69
C GLY A 44 2.11 10.98 8.17
N ARG A 45 3.32 11.19 8.73
CA ARG A 45 4.30 12.15 8.17
C ARG A 45 4.83 11.72 6.79
N PHE A 46 4.86 10.41 6.54
CA PHE A 46 5.27 9.81 5.28
C PHE A 46 4.08 9.09 4.67
N ILE A 47 3.96 9.15 3.35
CA ILE A 47 2.97 8.44 2.57
C ILE A 47 3.69 7.45 1.67
N ALA A 48 3.18 6.23 1.62
CA ALA A 48 3.62 5.20 0.70
C ALA A 48 2.40 4.45 0.16
N PHE A 49 2.40 4.16 -1.15
CA PHE A 49 1.34 3.40 -1.81
C PHE A 49 1.78 1.95 -1.97
N LEU A 50 0.91 1.01 -1.62
CA LEU A 50 1.09 -0.42 -1.84
C LEU A 50 -0.13 -0.93 -2.60
N ASP A 51 0.09 -1.51 -3.77
CA ASP A 51 -0.97 -2.10 -4.59
C ASP A 51 -1.30 -3.53 -4.09
N ILE A 52 -2.51 -4.01 -4.40
CA ILE A 52 -3.09 -5.22 -3.80
C ILE A 52 -2.40 -6.53 -4.25
N ASP A 53 -1.67 -6.47 -5.35
CA ASP A 53 -0.92 -7.55 -5.99
C ASP A 53 0.59 -7.45 -5.72
N ASP A 54 1.01 -6.46 -4.93
CA ASP A 54 2.41 -6.25 -4.55
C ASP A 54 2.72 -6.75 -3.13
N ASN A 55 3.97 -7.16 -2.93
CA ASN A 55 4.53 -7.45 -1.62
C ASN A 55 5.77 -6.62 -1.35
N TRP A 56 5.90 -6.12 -0.12
CA TRP A 56 7.10 -5.45 0.34
C TRP A 56 7.97 -6.37 1.18
N LEU A 57 9.29 -6.22 1.01
CA LEU A 57 10.24 -6.80 1.95
C LEU A 57 10.06 -6.15 3.33
N PRO A 58 10.26 -6.91 4.43
CA PRO A 58 10.02 -6.43 5.79
C PRO A 58 10.71 -5.10 6.11
N GLU A 59 11.90 -4.87 5.55
CA GLU A 59 12.76 -3.73 5.86
C GLU A 59 12.48 -2.50 4.96
N LYS A 60 11.63 -2.63 3.92
CA LYS A 60 11.49 -1.61 2.87
C LYS A 60 11.15 -0.23 3.44
N LEU A 61 10.14 -0.14 4.31
CA LEU A 61 9.71 1.13 4.89
C LEU A 61 10.77 1.75 5.80
N GLU A 62 11.44 0.94 6.62
CA GLU A 62 12.50 1.39 7.51
C GLU A 62 13.64 2.03 6.72
N MET A 63 14.09 1.36 5.66
CA MET A 63 15.16 1.84 4.80
C MET A 63 14.81 3.17 4.12
N HIS A 64 13.60 3.30 3.56
CA HIS A 64 13.15 4.54 2.94
C HIS A 64 13.09 5.70 3.93
N ILE A 65 12.49 5.48 5.11
CA ILE A 65 12.34 6.52 6.13
C ILE A 65 13.72 6.95 6.65
N ALA A 66 14.62 6.01 6.90
CA ALA A 66 15.98 6.30 7.35
C ALA A 66 16.77 7.11 6.31
N PHE A 67 16.66 6.74 5.03
CA PHE A 67 17.28 7.48 3.93
C PHE A 67 16.74 8.92 3.85
N MET A 68 15.41 9.09 3.79
CA MET A 68 14.78 10.41 3.67
C MET A 68 15.08 11.31 4.86
N LYS A 69 15.09 10.77 6.08
CA LYS A 69 15.48 11.53 7.28
C LYS A 69 16.93 11.98 7.23
N ARG A 70 17.85 11.11 6.79
CA ARG A 70 19.29 11.42 6.72
C ARG A 70 19.61 12.47 5.65
N THR A 71 18.94 12.41 4.51
CA THR A 71 19.24 13.29 3.36
C THR A 71 18.37 14.54 3.30
N GLY A 72 17.26 14.57 4.05
CA GLY A 72 16.23 15.60 3.90
C GLY A 72 15.41 15.46 2.61
N ALA A 73 15.50 14.33 1.92
CA ALA A 73 14.77 14.10 0.68
C ALA A 73 13.25 14.11 0.88
N GLY A 74 12.52 14.80 -0.02
CA GLY A 74 11.06 14.82 -0.03
C GLY A 74 10.41 13.59 -0.69
N LEU A 75 11.18 12.78 -1.44
CA LEU A 75 10.71 11.58 -2.13
C LEU A 75 11.83 10.52 -2.16
N SER A 76 11.46 9.24 -2.09
CA SER A 76 12.36 8.10 -2.26
C SER A 76 11.62 6.95 -2.95
N TYR A 77 12.29 6.25 -3.86
CA TYR A 77 11.76 5.09 -4.61
C TYR A 77 12.86 4.07 -4.89
N THR A 78 12.49 2.83 -5.19
CA THR A 78 13.41 1.75 -5.56
C THR A 78 12.92 1.03 -6.81
N ALA A 79 13.83 0.29 -7.44
CA ALA A 79 13.54 -0.83 -8.33
C ALA A 79 12.55 -1.85 -7.72
N TYR A 80 11.99 -2.71 -8.56
CA TYR A 80 11.08 -3.79 -8.16
C TYR A 80 11.36 -5.08 -8.93
N LYS A 81 10.89 -6.20 -8.38
CA LYS A 81 10.95 -7.51 -9.04
C LYS A 81 9.54 -7.91 -9.44
N LYS A 82 9.40 -8.51 -10.63
CA LYS A 82 8.13 -9.11 -11.04
C LYS A 82 8.11 -10.58 -10.66
N PHE A 83 6.96 -11.02 -10.19
CA PHE A 83 6.69 -12.42 -9.86
C PHE A 83 5.58 -12.94 -10.76
N ASP A 84 5.60 -14.24 -11.05
CA ASP A 84 4.44 -14.95 -11.59
C ASP A 84 3.50 -15.42 -10.46
N ASP A 85 2.37 -16.02 -10.83
CA ASP A 85 1.39 -16.57 -9.88
C ASP A 85 1.94 -17.70 -9.00
N ASN A 86 3.12 -18.25 -9.33
CA ASN A 86 3.83 -19.26 -8.55
C ASN A 86 4.96 -18.67 -7.69
N ASN A 87 4.97 -17.34 -7.50
CA ASN A 87 6.01 -16.59 -6.78
C ASN A 87 7.42 -16.74 -7.34
N ARG A 88 7.57 -17.05 -8.64
CA ARG A 88 8.87 -17.12 -9.30
C ARG A 88 9.21 -15.76 -9.89
N VAL A 89 10.45 -15.33 -9.69
CA VAL A 89 10.94 -14.07 -10.26
C VAL A 89 11.01 -14.19 -11.78
N THR A 90 10.28 -13.33 -12.48
CA THR A 90 10.24 -13.28 -13.96
C THR A 90 11.12 -12.17 -14.53
N SER A 91 11.37 -11.09 -13.77
CA SER A 91 12.28 -10.02 -14.16
C SER A 91 12.70 -9.12 -12.99
N HIS A 92 13.81 -8.42 -13.19
CA HIS A 92 14.31 -7.33 -12.33
C HIS A 92 14.21 -6.03 -13.13
N ILE A 93 13.57 -4.99 -12.57
CA ILE A 93 13.40 -3.67 -13.20
C ILE A 93 13.89 -2.59 -12.23
#